data_AF-A0A935Z698-F1
#
_entry.id   AF-A0A935Z698-F1
#
_cell.length_a   1.000
_cell.length_b   1.000
_cell.length_c   1.000
_cell.angle_alpha   90.00
_cell.angle_beta   90.00
_cell.angle_gamma   90.00
#
_symmetry.space_group_name_H-M   'P 1'
#
loop_
_entity.id
_entity.type
_entity.pdbx_description
1 polymer ?
#
loop_
_entity_poly.entity_id
_entity_poly.type
_entity_poly.pdbx_seq_one_letter_code
_entity_poly.pdbx_strand_id
1 'polypeptide(L)'
;MSLADADAPPSSLERDAADAERVRLLAVVRRAIALVRAYRAEEGQAGGPRESACLVTVRDARAALSKLRAASSPPFAAGPGLAKGAPVPARGERKSS
;
A
#
# COMPACT_ATOMS: atom_id res chain seq x y z
N MET A 1 -31.08 9.84 -20.52
CA MET A 1 -29.76 10.21 -19.96
C MET A 1 -28.91 8.94 -19.98
N SER A 2 -27.86 8.93 -20.81
CA SER A 2 -27.03 7.73 -21.05
C SER A 2 -26.06 7.52 -19.90
N LEU A 3 -25.98 6.28 -19.38
CA LEU A 3 -25.04 5.84 -18.33
C LEU A 3 -23.60 5.61 -18.85
N ALA A 4 -23.32 5.97 -20.11
CA ALA A 4 -22.08 5.61 -20.79
C ALA A 4 -20.83 6.41 -20.37
N ASP A 5 -20.99 7.50 -19.62
CA ASP A 5 -19.86 8.38 -19.26
C ASP A 5 -19.09 7.93 -18.01
N ALA A 6 -19.57 6.90 -17.29
CA ALA A 6 -18.95 6.46 -16.03
C ALA A 6 -17.70 5.57 -16.21
N ASP A 7 -17.38 5.16 -17.44
CA ASP A 7 -16.34 4.16 -17.74
C ASP A 7 -15.24 4.70 -18.67
N ALA A 8 -15.18 6.02 -18.86
CA ALA A 8 -14.11 6.63 -19.63
C ALA A 8 -12.76 6.44 -18.91
N PRO A 9 -11.71 5.96 -19.60
CA PRO A 9 -10.38 5.85 -18.99
C PRO A 9 -9.88 7.22 -18.54
N PRO A 10 -9.05 7.29 -17.49
CA PRO A 10 -8.56 8.55 -16.97
C PRO A 10 -7.81 9.33 -18.06
N SER A 11 -8.11 10.61 -18.15
CA SER A 11 -7.44 11.56 -19.04
C SER A 11 -5.93 11.60 -18.76
N SER A 12 -5.15 12.11 -19.72
CA SER A 12 -3.69 12.24 -19.53
C SER A 12 -3.34 13.08 -18.30
N LEU A 13 -4.09 14.17 -18.06
CA LEU A 13 -3.89 15.05 -16.92
C LEU A 13 -4.17 14.34 -15.58
N GLU A 14 -5.20 13.51 -15.51
CA GLU A 14 -5.53 12.73 -14.32
C GLU A 14 -4.46 11.66 -14.03
N ARG A 15 -3.89 11.07 -15.08
CA ARG A 15 -2.77 10.13 -14.95
C ARG A 15 -1.51 10.82 -14.42
N ASP A 16 -1.17 11.98 -14.98
CA ASP A 16 0.00 12.76 -14.52
C ASP A 16 -0.15 13.22 -13.06
N ALA A 17 -1.35 13.66 -12.67
CA ALA A 17 -1.66 14.02 -11.29
C ALA A 17 -1.56 12.82 -10.33
N ALA A 18 -2.06 11.65 -10.75
CA ALA A 18 -1.94 10.42 -9.98
C ALA A 18 -0.49 9.99 -9.80
N ASP A 19 0.35 10.08 -10.84
CA ASP A 19 1.77 9.74 -10.75
C ASP A 19 2.54 10.75 -9.88
N ALA A 20 2.25 12.04 -9.98
CA ALA A 20 2.82 13.06 -9.10
C ALA A 20 2.47 12.78 -7.62
N GLU A 21 1.20 12.46 -7.34
CA GLU A 21 0.75 12.12 -5.99
C GLU A 21 1.39 10.82 -5.47
N ARG A 22 1.53 9.81 -6.32
CA ARG A 22 2.24 8.57 -6.00
C ARG A 22 3.69 8.84 -5.59
N VAL A 23 4.41 9.64 -6.37
CA VAL A 23 5.81 10.01 -6.09
C VAL A 23 5.90 10.76 -4.76
N ARG A 24 4.99 11.71 -4.52
CA ARG A 24 4.89 12.46 -3.26
C ARG A 24 4.69 11.54 -2.06
N LEU A 25 3.72 10.62 -2.14
CA LEU A 25 3.44 9.65 -1.07
C LEU A 25 4.62 8.72 -0.79
N LEU A 26 5.34 8.27 -1.82
CA LEU A 26 6.55 7.46 -1.65
C LEU A 26 7.66 8.25 -0.94
N ALA A 27 7.83 9.54 -1.28
CA ALA A 27 8.80 10.40 -0.60
C ALA A 27 8.45 10.59 0.90
N VAL A 28 7.15 10.80 1.21
CA VAL A 28 6.64 10.87 2.59
C VAL A 28 6.97 9.58 3.36
N VAL A 29 6.68 8.40 2.79
CA VAL A 29 6.97 7.12 3.43
C VAL A 29 8.47 6.95 3.71
N ARG A 30 9.33 7.25 2.73
CA ARG A 30 10.79 7.14 2.89
C ARG A 30 11.30 8.05 4.01
N ARG A 31 10.85 9.31 4.02
CA ARG A 31 11.22 10.29 5.05
C ARG A 31 10.74 9.86 6.43
N ALA A 32 9.50 9.42 6.55
CA ALA A 32 8.94 8.98 7.83
C ALA A 32 9.65 7.73 8.38
N ILE A 33 10.03 6.77 7.54
CA ILE A 33 10.83 5.61 7.96
C ILE A 33 12.23 6.04 8.46
N ALA A 34 12.86 7.01 7.79
CA ALA A 34 14.14 7.55 8.26
C ALA A 34 14.00 8.20 9.65
N LEU A 35 12.92 8.97 9.85
CA LEU A 35 12.61 9.59 11.15
C LEU A 35 12.27 8.58 12.23
N VAL A 36 11.56 7.48 11.93
CA VAL A 36 11.33 6.38 12.89
C VAL A 36 12.66 5.85 13.43
N ARG A 37 13.66 5.65 12.57
CA ARG A 37 14.98 5.16 12.99
C ARG A 37 15.71 6.17 13.87
N ALA A 38 15.65 7.45 13.50
CA ALA A 38 16.26 8.53 14.28
C ALA A 38 15.60 8.66 15.66
N TYR A 39 14.27 8.74 15.71
CA TYR A 39 13.54 8.86 16.97
C TYR A 39 13.66 7.62 17.84
N ARG A 40 13.69 6.41 17.28
CA ARG A 40 13.96 5.20 18.05
C ARG A 40 15.36 5.22 18.69
N ALA A 41 16.35 5.80 18.03
CA ALA A 41 17.69 5.97 18.60
C ALA A 41 17.71 6.99 19.75
N GLU A 42 16.87 8.03 19.69
CA GLU A 42 16.73 9.07 20.72
C GLU A 42 15.84 8.66 21.90
N GLU A 43 14.70 8.00 21.63
CA GLU A 43 13.63 7.68 22.59
C GLU A 43 13.83 6.29 23.22
N GLY A 44 14.73 5.49 22.67
CA GLY A 44 15.05 4.16 23.17
C GLY A 44 14.07 3.07 22.73
N GLN A 45 14.27 1.86 23.26
CA GLN A 45 13.59 0.64 22.78
C GLN A 45 12.07 0.60 23.06
N ALA A 46 11.61 1.34 24.08
CA ALA A 46 10.19 1.48 24.37
C ALA A 46 9.44 2.26 23.29
N GLY A 47 10.17 3.01 22.45
CA GLY A 47 9.62 3.96 21.50
C GLY A 47 9.01 5.17 22.20
N GLY A 48 8.71 6.19 21.41
CA GLY A 48 8.09 7.42 21.91
C GLY A 48 7.00 7.97 20.99
N PRO A 49 6.41 9.11 21.39
CA PRO A 49 5.32 9.74 20.66
C PRO A 49 5.76 10.16 19.25
N ARG A 50 7.03 10.54 19.06
CA ARG A 50 7.55 10.95 17.74
C ARG A 50 7.74 9.76 16.82
N GLU A 51 8.29 8.65 17.31
CA GLU A 51 8.32 7.38 16.58
C GLU A 51 6.91 6.96 16.15
N SER A 52 5.97 6.99 17.10
CA SER A 52 4.57 6.59 16.86
C SER A 52 3.87 7.45 15.80
N ALA A 53 4.04 8.79 15.86
CA ALA A 53 3.48 9.70 14.86
C ALA A 53 4.03 9.43 13.45
N CYS A 54 5.32 9.09 13.33
CA CYS A 54 5.91 8.71 12.05
C CYS A 54 5.35 7.38 11.53
N LEU A 55 5.13 6.40 12.41
CA LEU A 55 4.52 5.12 12.02
C LEU A 55 3.07 5.28 11.54
N VAL A 56 2.28 6.15 12.18
CA VAL A 56 0.94 6.53 11.71
C VAL A 56 1.03 7.15 10.32
N THR A 57 1.93 8.13 10.12
CA THR A 57 2.17 8.75 8.81
C THR A 57 2.50 7.71 7.73
N VAL A 58 3.36 6.73 8.03
CA VAL A 58 3.69 5.63 7.10
C VAL A 58 2.46 4.79 6.77
N ARG A 59 1.66 4.44 7.78
CA ARG A 59 0.45 3.64 7.60
C ARG A 59 -0.55 4.34 6.70
N ASP A 60 -0.80 5.62 6.93
CA ASP A 60 -1.79 6.41 6.19
C ASP A 60 -1.33 6.65 4.74
N ALA A 61 -0.04 6.97 4.54
CA ALA A 61 0.50 7.13 3.19
C ALA A 61 0.47 5.81 2.39
N ARG A 62 0.69 4.65 3.03
CA ARG A 62 0.53 3.34 2.39
C ARG A 62 -0.93 3.04 2.05
N ALA A 63 -1.87 3.40 2.92
CA ALA A 63 -3.30 3.26 2.65
C ALA A 63 -3.72 4.14 1.45
N ALA A 64 -3.22 5.37 1.37
CA ALA A 64 -3.45 6.26 0.23
C ALA A 64 -2.87 5.68 -1.07
N LEU A 65 -1.64 5.16 -1.06
CA LEU A 65 -1.03 4.47 -2.20
C LEU A 65 -1.85 3.26 -2.66
N SER A 66 -2.40 2.48 -1.73
CA SER A 66 -3.27 1.34 -2.05
C SER A 66 -4.56 1.79 -2.75
N LYS A 67 -5.20 2.84 -2.24
CA LYS A 67 -6.39 3.44 -2.87
C LYS A 67 -6.10 3.98 -4.25
N LEU A 68 -4.97 4.67 -4.42
CA LEU A 68 -4.53 5.22 -5.70
C LEU A 68 -4.32 4.09 -6.74
N ARG A 69 -3.70 2.98 -6.32
CA ARG A 69 -3.52 1.79 -7.17
C ARG A 69 -4.85 1.14 -7.55
N ALA A 70 -5.80 1.08 -6.62
CA ALA A 70 -7.13 0.53 -6.89
C ALA A 70 -7.90 1.40 -7.90
N ALA A 71 -7.81 2.72 -7.78
CA ALA A 71 -8.43 3.67 -8.71
C ALA A 71 -7.79 3.65 -10.12
N SER A 72 -6.50 3.31 -10.22
CA SER A 72 -5.78 3.24 -11.50
C SER A 72 -5.84 1.86 -12.18
N SER A 73 -6.40 0.84 -11.53
CA SER A 73 -6.48 -0.53 -12.09
C SER A 73 -7.84 -0.72 -12.76
N PRO A 74 -7.90 -1.19 -14.02
CA PRO A 74 -9.19 -1.47 -14.65
C PRO A 74 -9.93 -2.59 -13.89
N PRO A 75 -11.27 -2.54 -13.81
CA PRO A 75 -12.08 -3.47 -13.01
C PRO A 75 -11.92 -4.94 -13.39
N PHE A 76 -11.40 -5.24 -14.59
CA PHE A 76 -11.18 -6.60 -15.10
C PHE A 76 -9.82 -7.23 -14.73
N ALA A 77 -8.92 -6.52 -14.05
CA ALA A 77 -7.65 -7.12 -13.59
C ALA A 77 -7.85 -8.12 -12.43
N ALA A 78 -9.03 -8.13 -11.80
CA ALA A 78 -9.47 -9.17 -10.88
C ALA A 78 -10.33 -10.20 -11.63
N GLY A 79 -9.68 -11.09 -12.41
CA GLY A 79 -10.36 -12.29 -12.87
C GLY A 79 -10.87 -13.13 -11.69
N PRO A 80 -11.91 -13.99 -11.86
CA PRO A 80 -12.58 -14.72 -10.76
C PRO A 80 -11.75 -15.76 -10.00
N GLY A 81 -10.42 -15.69 -10.02
CA GLY A 81 -9.51 -16.75 -9.58
C GLY A 81 -8.53 -16.42 -8.44
N LEU A 82 -8.47 -15.19 -7.92
CA LEU A 82 -7.47 -14.80 -6.91
C LEU A 82 -8.03 -14.57 -5.49
N ALA A 83 -9.24 -15.05 -5.23
CA ALA A 83 -9.80 -15.10 -3.88
C ALA A 83 -10.10 -16.56 -3.50
N LYS A 84 -9.07 -17.30 -3.07
CA LYS A 84 -9.13 -18.31 -1.99
C LYS A 84 -7.79 -19.03 -1.81
N GLY A 85 -7.18 -18.80 -0.65
CA GLY A 85 -6.34 -19.74 0.09
C GLY A 85 -5.10 -20.30 -0.62
N ALA A 86 -3.93 -19.73 -0.32
CA ALA A 86 -2.74 -20.56 -0.31
C ALA A 86 -2.83 -21.50 0.91
N PRO A 87 -2.94 -22.82 0.76
CA PRO A 87 -2.72 -23.71 1.89
C PRO A 87 -1.25 -23.60 2.29
N VAL A 88 -1.03 -23.21 3.54
CA VAL A 88 0.23 -23.36 4.26
C VAL A 88 0.72 -24.80 4.05
N PRO A 89 1.97 -25.06 3.62
CA PRO A 89 2.47 -26.41 3.55
C PRO A 89 2.53 -26.99 4.97
N ALA A 90 1.70 -27.99 5.24
CA ALA A 90 1.76 -28.76 6.46
C ALA A 90 3.09 -29.53 6.47
N ARG A 91 4.02 -29.02 7.28
CA ARG A 91 5.23 -29.70 7.71
C ARG A 91 4.85 -31.00 8.43
N GLY A 92 5.10 -32.13 7.79
CA GLY A 92 5.31 -33.40 8.50
C GLY A 92 4.47 -34.58 8.03
N GLU A 93 4.87 -35.19 6.93
CA GLU A 93 4.71 -36.63 6.76
C GLU A 93 6.10 -37.24 6.53
N ARG A 94 6.76 -37.54 7.66
CA ARG A 94 7.79 -38.58 7.69
C ARG A 94 7.11 -39.86 8.12
N LYS A 95 7.02 -40.81 7.20
CA LYS A 95 7.09 -42.28 7.32
C LYS A 95 6.79 -42.82 5.93
N SER A 96 7.56 -43.73 5.35
CA SER A 96 7.87 -45.07 5.86
C SER A 96 9.11 -45.56 5.09
N SER A 97 10.05 -46.28 5.72
CA SER A 97 10.08 -47.77 5.77
C SER A 97 10.03 -48.42 4.41
#